data_AF-A0A1R2C294-F1
#
_entry.id   AF-A0A1R2C294-F1
#
_cell.length_a   1.000
_cell.length_b   1.000
_cell.length_c   1.000
_cell.angle_alpha   90.00
_cell.angle_beta   90.00
_cell.angle_gamma   90.00
#
_symmetry.space_group_name_H-M   'P 1'
#
loop_
_entity.id
_entity.type
_entity.pdbx_description
1 polymer ?
#
loop_
_entity_poly.entity_id
_entity_poly.type
_entity_poly.pdbx_seq_one_letter_code
_entity_poly.pdbx_strand_id
1 'polypeptide(L)'
;MGLPEAVRSEETVDVQSMTHLILKEREKRLNLTKEIIFQKQKNLQLEDFIEQLAKSIELSQKTAKIHEPSKVSQQIGAYSSQIRAIKIRKYKLKLKKRRSHVIISREYKGRSISSKLKPRSKGKFARKQLN
;
A
#
# COMPACT_ATOMS: atom_id res chain seq x y z
N MET A 1 99.05 20.20 -16.48
CA MET A 1 98.32 20.02 -15.21
C MET A 1 96.87 20.40 -15.46
N GLY A 2 96.02 19.43 -15.83
CA GLY A 2 94.60 19.67 -16.10
C GLY A 2 93.82 19.78 -14.79
N LEU A 3 92.97 20.79 -14.65
CA LEU A 3 92.04 20.94 -13.53
C LEU A 3 91.06 19.76 -13.50
N PRO A 4 90.66 19.27 -12.30
CA PRO A 4 89.68 18.19 -12.21
C PRO A 4 88.33 18.68 -12.72
N GLU A 5 87.79 17.95 -13.69
CA GLU A 5 86.48 18.17 -14.28
C GLU A 5 85.41 18.03 -13.20
N ALA A 6 84.65 19.09 -12.98
CA ALA A 6 83.59 19.10 -12.01
C ALA A 6 82.26 18.70 -12.67
N VAL A 7 81.50 17.90 -11.93
CA VAL A 7 80.02 17.80 -11.97
C VAL A 7 79.50 16.83 -13.06
N ARG A 8 78.65 15.84 -12.78
CA ARG A 8 77.37 15.93 -12.05
C ARG A 8 77.09 14.72 -11.19
N SER A 9 76.53 14.97 -10.00
CA SER A 9 75.87 13.97 -9.18
C SER A 9 74.76 13.32 -9.99
N GLU A 10 74.80 12.00 -10.10
CA GLU A 10 73.76 11.18 -10.70
C GLU A 10 72.39 11.55 -10.11
N GLU A 11 71.36 11.61 -10.95
CA GLU A 11 69.98 11.87 -10.56
C GLU A 11 69.49 10.75 -9.63
N THR A 12 69.71 10.91 -8.32
CA THR A 12 69.14 10.01 -7.32
C THR A 12 67.64 10.24 -7.32
N VAL A 13 66.88 9.32 -7.92
CA VAL A 13 65.42 9.31 -7.86
C VAL A 13 65.00 9.38 -6.39
N ASP A 14 64.39 10.50 -6.00
CA ASP A 14 63.94 10.72 -4.63
C ASP A 14 62.85 9.71 -4.28
N VAL A 15 63.24 8.63 -3.60
CA VAL A 15 62.38 7.51 -3.21
C VAL A 15 61.17 8.00 -2.39
N GLN A 16 61.34 9.06 -1.60
CA GLN A 16 60.25 9.62 -0.81
C GLN A 16 59.18 10.26 -1.71
N SER A 17 59.59 11.04 -2.70
CA SER A 17 58.67 11.62 -3.69
C SER A 17 57.88 10.55 -4.46
N MET A 18 58.55 9.45 -4.84
CA MET A 18 57.92 8.33 -5.56
C MET A 18 56.91 7.60 -4.68
N THR A 19 57.24 7.31 -3.42
CA THR A 19 56.31 6.68 -2.48
C THR A 19 55.06 7.53 -2.23
N HIS A 20 55.20 8.85 -2.10
CA HIS A 20 54.07 9.76 -1.97
C HIS A 20 53.18 9.78 -3.22
N LEU A 21 53.76 9.73 -4.43
CA LEU A 21 52.98 9.61 -5.67
C LEU A 21 52.21 8.30 -5.73
N ILE A 22 52.83 7.18 -5.33
CA ILE A 22 52.18 5.85 -5.28
C ILE A 22 51.02 5.85 -4.29
N LEU A 23 51.16 6.49 -3.13
CA LEU A 23 50.08 6.57 -2.14
C LEU A 23 48.90 7.41 -2.66
N LYS A 24 49.17 8.56 -3.29
CA LYS A 24 48.12 9.39 -3.92
C LYS A 24 47.38 8.64 -5.03
N GLU A 25 48.09 7.90 -5.87
CA GLU A 25 47.51 7.02 -6.91
C GLU A 25 46.60 5.95 -6.30
N ARG A 26 47.04 5.31 -5.20
CA ARG A 26 46.25 4.29 -4.49
C ARG A 26 44.97 4.86 -3.90
N GLU A 27 45.04 6.03 -3.27
CA GLU A 27 43.86 6.72 -2.73
C GLU A 27 42.86 7.09 -3.82
N LYS A 28 43.35 7.61 -4.97
CA LYS A 28 42.49 7.89 -6.12
C LYS A 28 41.78 6.63 -6.62
N ARG A 29 42.50 5.52 -6.79
CA ARG A 29 41.92 4.24 -7.22
C ARG A 29 40.88 3.73 -6.22
N LEU A 30 41.15 3.87 -4.92
CA LEU A 30 40.21 3.49 -3.87
C LEU A 30 38.90 4.30 -3.98
N ASN A 31 38.99 5.61 -4.16
CA ASN A 31 37.82 6.48 -4.28
C ASN A 31 37.01 6.16 -5.53
N LEU A 32 37.67 5.98 -6.68
CA LEU A 32 37.00 5.55 -7.91
C LEU A 32 36.30 4.19 -7.75
N THR A 33 36.94 3.24 -7.04
CA THR A 33 36.33 1.93 -6.79
C THR A 33 35.07 2.06 -5.93
N LYS A 34 35.08 2.92 -4.91
CA LYS A 34 33.90 3.21 -4.07
C LYS A 34 32.77 3.83 -4.90
N GLU A 35 33.09 4.80 -5.77
CA GLU A 35 32.11 5.43 -6.65
C GLU A 35 31.48 4.43 -7.63
N ILE A 36 32.29 3.55 -8.24
CA ILE A 36 31.80 2.50 -9.13
C ILE A 36 30.86 1.55 -8.39
N ILE A 37 31.21 1.13 -7.17
CA ILE A 37 30.35 0.24 -6.36
C ILE A 37 29.03 0.93 -6.05
N PHE A 38 29.07 2.20 -5.65
CA PHE A 38 27.87 2.98 -5.36
C PHE A 38 26.96 3.12 -6.59
N GLN A 39 27.52 3.41 -7.76
CA GLN A 39 26.76 3.48 -9.01
C GLN A 39 26.13 2.13 -9.38
N LYS A 40 26.88 1.03 -9.25
CA LYS A 40 26.36 -0.33 -9.49
C LYS A 40 25.18 -0.65 -8.57
N GLN A 41 25.27 -0.32 -7.28
CA GLN A 41 24.19 -0.53 -6.33
C GLN A 41 22.94 0.30 -6.70
N LYS A 42 23.11 1.56 -7.09
CA LYS A 42 22.00 2.39 -7.55
C LYS A 42 21.35 1.86 -8.81
N ASN A 43 22.14 1.40 -9.78
CA ASN A 43 21.60 0.83 -11.01
C ASN A 43 20.74 -0.40 -10.73
N LEU A 44 21.21 -1.29 -9.83
CA LEU A 44 20.44 -2.46 -9.43
C LEU A 44 19.09 -2.08 -8.78
N GLN A 45 19.09 -1.07 -7.91
CA GLN A 45 17.84 -0.56 -7.32
C GLN A 45 16.88 0.02 -8.38
N LEU A 46 17.41 0.69 -9.40
CA LEU A 46 16.59 1.24 -10.48
C LEU A 46 16.03 0.14 -11.39
N GLU A 47 16.83 -0.89 -11.69
CA GLU A 47 16.39 -2.07 -12.44
C GLU A 47 15.23 -2.79 -11.73
N ASP A 48 15.37 -3.05 -10.42
CA ASP A 48 14.30 -3.64 -9.61
C ASP A 48 13.02 -2.79 -9.63
N PHE A 49 13.17 -1.46 -9.54
CA PHE A 49 12.04 -0.54 -9.60
C PHE A 49 11.35 -0.55 -10.97
N ILE A 50 12.12 -0.58 -12.05
CA ILE A 50 11.59 -0.70 -13.42
C ILE A 50 10.83 -2.01 -13.59
N GLU A 51 11.36 -3.13 -13.09
CA GLU A 51 10.65 -4.41 -13.12
C GLU A 51 9.33 -4.37 -12.36
N GLN A 52 9.32 -3.77 -11.17
CA GLN A 52 8.09 -3.63 -10.37
C GLN A 52 7.06 -2.76 -11.10
N LEU A 53 7.49 -1.66 -11.71
CA LEU A 53 6.62 -0.83 -12.54
C LEU A 53 6.07 -1.60 -13.73
N ALA A 54 6.91 -2.34 -14.47
CA ALA A 54 6.47 -3.16 -15.59
C ALA A 54 5.41 -4.19 -15.17
N LYS A 55 5.64 -4.91 -14.06
CA LYS A 55 4.67 -5.85 -13.47
C LYS A 55 3.35 -5.16 -13.11
N SER A 56 3.41 -3.96 -12.54
CA SER A 56 2.21 -3.17 -12.18
C SER A 56 1.40 -2.73 -13.41
N ILE A 57 2.07 -2.34 -14.50
CA ILE A 57 1.44 -1.93 -15.76
C ILE A 57 0.79 -3.13 -16.44
N GLU A 58 1.46 -4.28 -16.50
CA GLU A 58 0.85 -5.50 -17.04
C GLU A 58 -0.40 -5.93 -16.26
N LEU A 59 -0.36 -5.85 -14.92
CA LEU A 59 -1.52 -6.12 -14.07
C LEU A 59 -2.67 -5.14 -14.38
N SER A 60 -2.38 -3.85 -14.53
CA SER A 60 -3.41 -2.85 -14.84
C SER A 60 -4.03 -3.09 -16.23
N GLN A 61 -3.23 -3.40 -17.24
CA GLN A 61 -3.73 -3.72 -18.59
C GLN A 61 -4.55 -5.02 -18.63
N LYS A 62 -4.16 -6.05 -17.88
CA LYS A 62 -4.95 -7.28 -17.74
C LYS A 62 -6.30 -6.99 -17.08
N THR A 63 -6.34 -6.16 -16.04
CA THR A 63 -7.61 -5.75 -15.42
C THR A 63 -8.47 -4.88 -16.35
N ALA A 64 -7.87 -4.03 -17.18
CA ALA A 64 -8.59 -3.21 -18.16
C ALA A 64 -9.23 -4.05 -19.27
N LYS A 65 -8.55 -5.08 -19.78
CA LYS A 65 -9.11 -6.03 -20.77
C LYS A 65 -10.28 -6.85 -20.23
N ILE A 66 -10.26 -7.23 -18.95
CA ILE A 66 -11.38 -7.91 -18.28
C ILE A 66 -12.60 -6.97 -18.15
N HIS A 67 -12.36 -5.65 -18.20
CA HIS A 67 -13.36 -4.62 -17.99
C HIS A 67 -13.79 -3.91 -19.27
N GLU A 68 -13.58 -4.50 -20.45
CA GLU A 68 -14.25 -4.02 -21.65
C GLU A 68 -15.77 -4.08 -21.41
N PRO A 69 -16.48 -2.94 -21.50
CA PRO A 69 -17.92 -2.95 -21.38
C PRO A 69 -18.45 -3.72 -22.57
N SER A 70 -18.99 -4.92 -22.32
CA SER A 70 -19.82 -5.62 -23.30
C SER A 70 -20.85 -4.62 -23.83
N LYS A 71 -21.08 -4.62 -25.14
CA LYS A 71 -22.05 -3.78 -25.86
C LYS A 71 -23.52 -4.07 -25.47
N VAL A 72 -23.77 -4.43 -24.21
CA VAL A 72 -25.10 -4.41 -23.62
C VAL A 72 -25.47 -2.93 -23.56
N SER A 73 -26.50 -2.56 -24.32
CA SER A 73 -27.05 -1.22 -24.43
C SER A 73 -26.93 -0.51 -23.08
N GLN A 74 -26.10 0.54 -23.03
CA GLN A 74 -25.99 1.38 -21.85
C GLN A 74 -27.35 2.03 -21.63
N GLN A 75 -28.18 1.41 -20.79
CA GLN A 75 -29.45 1.97 -20.40
C GLN A 75 -29.14 3.26 -19.65
N ILE A 76 -29.49 4.40 -20.25
CA ILE A 76 -29.24 5.73 -19.68
C ILE A 76 -29.84 5.74 -18.27
N GLY A 77 -29.01 6.00 -17.25
CA GLY A 77 -29.41 6.00 -15.83
C GLY A 77 -29.02 4.74 -15.03
N ALA A 78 -28.53 3.67 -15.65
CA ALA A 78 -28.03 2.51 -14.92
C ALA A 78 -26.60 2.75 -14.39
N TYR A 79 -26.36 2.43 -13.10
CA TYR A 79 -25.00 2.42 -12.56
C TYR A 79 -24.12 1.40 -13.30
N SER A 80 -22.84 1.73 -13.48
CA SER A 80 -21.81 0.78 -13.92
C SER A 80 -21.78 -0.44 -12.99
N SER A 81 -21.31 -1.59 -13.51
CA SER A 81 -21.21 -2.84 -12.76
C SER A 81 -20.49 -2.66 -11.41
N GLN A 82 -19.38 -1.92 -11.43
CA GLN A 82 -18.59 -1.59 -10.24
C GLN A 82 -19.40 -0.77 -9.22
N ILE A 83 -20.03 0.32 -9.65
CA ILE A 83 -20.82 1.19 -8.77
C ILE A 83 -22.01 0.43 -8.19
N ARG A 84 -22.67 -0.41 -9.01
CA ARG A 84 -23.77 -1.28 -8.57
C ARG A 84 -23.30 -2.25 -7.49
N ALA A 85 -22.15 -2.91 -7.68
CA ALA A 85 -21.58 -3.82 -6.69
C ALA A 85 -21.29 -3.13 -5.35
N ILE A 86 -20.72 -1.91 -5.39
CA ILE A 86 -20.47 -1.09 -4.20
C ILE A 86 -21.78 -0.73 -3.49
N LYS A 87 -22.80 -0.28 -4.24
CA LYS A 87 -24.11 0.08 -3.67
C LYS A 87 -24.82 -1.12 -3.04
N ILE A 88 -24.81 -2.28 -3.71
CA ILE A 88 -25.38 -3.53 -3.19
C ILE A 88 -24.67 -3.94 -1.89
N ARG A 89 -23.33 -3.89 -1.87
CA ARG A 89 -22.55 -4.21 -0.67
C ARG A 89 -22.91 -3.30 0.51
N LYS A 90 -22.95 -1.98 0.26
CA LYS A 90 -23.32 -0.97 1.27
C LYS A 90 -24.73 -1.21 1.81
N TYR A 91 -25.69 -1.54 0.93
CA TYR A 91 -27.06 -1.86 1.32
C TYR A 91 -27.15 -3.13 2.18
N LYS A 92 -26.49 -4.22 1.77
CA LYS A 92 -26.45 -5.48 2.55
C LYS A 92 -25.85 -5.27 3.95
N LEU A 93 -24.77 -4.50 4.05
CA LEU A 93 -24.17 -4.14 5.35
C LEU A 93 -25.11 -3.30 6.22
N LYS A 94 -25.82 -2.33 5.65
CA LYS A 94 -26.84 -1.53 6.35
C LYS A 94 -27.95 -2.42 6.92
N LEU A 95 -28.46 -3.38 6.15
CA LEU A 95 -29.45 -4.34 6.62
C LEU A 95 -28.91 -5.23 7.72
N LYS A 96 -27.68 -5.75 7.59
CA LYS A 96 -27.02 -6.57 8.60
C LYS A 96 -26.90 -5.81 9.93
N LYS A 97 -26.45 -4.55 9.89
CA LYS A 97 -26.39 -3.66 11.08
C LYS A 97 -27.76 -3.42 11.71
N ARG A 98 -28.80 -3.19 10.91
CA ARG A 98 -30.17 -3.03 11.44
C ARG A 98 -30.66 -4.31 12.12
N ARG A 99 -30.46 -5.47 11.48
CA ARG A 99 -30.85 -6.78 12.04
C ARG A 99 -30.11 -7.10 13.33
N SER A 100 -28.85 -6.69 13.48
CA SER A 100 -28.10 -6.91 14.73
C SER A 100 -28.58 -6.04 15.89
N HIS A 101 -29.04 -4.80 15.63
CA HIS A 101 -29.62 -3.94 16.67
C HIS A 101 -31.03 -4.38 17.07
N VAL A 102 -31.78 -4.95 16.13
CA VAL A 102 -33.13 -5.47 16.36
C VAL A 102 -33.04 -6.91 16.85
N ILE A 103 -32.51 -7.09 18.07
CA ILE A 103 -32.91 -8.24 18.87
C ILE A 103 -34.35 -7.93 19.26
N ILE A 104 -35.32 -8.42 18.48
CA ILE A 104 -36.71 -8.45 18.94
C ILE A 104 -36.67 -9.40 20.14
N SER A 105 -36.48 -8.84 21.33
CA SER A 105 -36.63 -9.63 22.54
C SER A 105 -38.10 -10.04 22.56
N ARG A 106 -38.37 -11.30 22.18
CA ARG A 106 -39.67 -11.93 22.45
C ARG A 106 -39.95 -11.96 23.96
N GLU A 107 -38.94 -11.68 24.78
CA GLU A 107 -39.08 -11.17 26.13
C GLU A 107 -39.74 -9.80 26.11
N TYR A 108 -41.04 -9.90 26.19
CA TYR A 108 -42.06 -8.90 26.38
C TYR A 108 -41.81 -8.10 27.69
N LYS A 109 -40.87 -7.14 27.65
CA LYS A 109 -40.48 -6.30 28.81
C LYS A 109 -41.57 -5.26 29.14
N GLY A 110 -42.52 -5.63 29.99
CA GLY A 110 -43.42 -4.69 30.71
C GLY A 110 -44.86 -4.60 30.21
N ARG A 111 -45.11 -4.03 29.01
CA ARG A 111 -46.48 -3.72 28.53
C ARG A 111 -47.37 -4.95 28.35
N SER A 112 -46.77 -6.05 27.95
CA SER A 112 -47.34 -7.38 27.77
C SER A 112 -47.69 -8.09 29.07
N ILE A 113 -46.83 -8.00 30.09
CA ILE A 113 -47.12 -8.55 31.42
C ILE A 113 -48.32 -7.79 32.01
N SER A 114 -48.28 -6.46 31.96
CA SER A 114 -49.40 -5.61 32.36
C SER A 114 -50.68 -5.90 31.55
N SER A 115 -50.57 -6.10 30.23
CA SER A 115 -51.68 -6.48 29.35
C SER A 115 -52.28 -7.85 29.66
N LYS A 116 -51.46 -8.84 30.04
CA LYS A 116 -51.95 -10.17 30.45
C LYS A 116 -52.77 -10.13 31.74
N LEU A 117 -52.39 -9.25 32.68
CA LEU A 117 -53.06 -9.12 33.97
C LEU A 117 -54.34 -8.27 33.93
N LYS A 118 -54.56 -7.50 32.85
CA LYS A 118 -55.76 -6.65 32.72
C LYS A 118 -57.01 -7.50 32.44
N PRO A 119 -58.14 -7.24 33.12
CA PRO A 119 -59.36 -7.99 32.91
C PRO A 119 -59.89 -7.82 31.49
N ARG A 120 -60.47 -8.90 30.94
CA ARG A 120 -61.04 -8.93 29.59
C ARG A 120 -62.44 -9.52 29.59
N SER A 121 -63.29 -8.97 28.73
CA SER A 121 -64.59 -9.54 28.37
C SER A 121 -64.61 -9.74 26.86
N LYS A 122 -64.90 -10.96 26.40
CA LYS A 122 -64.91 -11.34 24.97
C LYS A 122 -63.64 -10.89 24.21
N GLY A 123 -62.48 -11.02 24.84
CA GLY A 123 -61.19 -10.64 24.26
C GLY A 123 -60.84 -9.15 24.27
N LYS A 124 -61.76 -8.26 24.69
CA LYS A 124 -61.52 -6.81 24.83
C LYS A 124 -61.19 -6.46 26.28
N PHE A 125 -60.32 -5.46 26.51
CA PHE A 125 -60.02 -4.98 27.87
C PHE A 125 -61.26 -4.36 28.51
N ALA A 126 -61.53 -4.72 29.76
CA ALA A 126 -62.65 -4.19 30.55
C ALA A 126 -62.13 -3.49 31.81
N ARG A 127 -62.91 -2.57 32.38
CA ARG A 127 -62.63 -2.02 33.72
C ARG A 127 -62.96 -3.09 34.76
N LYS A 128 -62.13 -3.23 35.79
CA LYS A 128 -62.39 -4.14 36.91
C LYS A 128 -63.65 -3.63 37.63
N GLN A 129 -64.74 -4.39 37.60
CA GLN A 129 -65.89 -4.10 38.43
C GLN A 129 -65.57 -4.57 39.85
N LEU A 130 -65.69 -3.67 40.82
CA LEU A 130 -65.63 -4.00 42.24
C LEU A 130 -67.03 -4.49 42.60
N ASN A 131 -67.14 -5.78 42.90
CA ASN A 131 -68.31 -6.32 43.60
C ASN A 131 -68.18 -6.01 45.09
#